data_AF-A0A7X6M418-F1
#
_entry.id   AF-A0A7X6M418-F1
#
_cell.length_a   1.000
_cell.length_b   1.000
_cell.length_c   1.000
_cell.angle_alpha   90.00
_cell.angle_beta   90.00
_cell.angle_gamma   90.00
#
_symmetry.space_group_name_H-M   'P 1'
#
loop_
_entity.id
_entity.type
_entity.pdbx_description
1 polymer ?
#
loop_
_entity_poly.entity_id
_entity_poly.type
_entity_poly.pdbx_seq_one_letter_code
_entity_poly.pdbx_strand_id
1 'polypeptide(L)' 'MAQVRRLARHLGYALVWPPETSRIPLADQARAAGADAVITPSTDHIGILTLHAVMCVADVETVTPRLSFARWPAESKVDE' A
#
# COMPACT_ATOMS: atom_id res chain seq x y z
N MET A 1 4.26 12.70 8.34
CA MET A 1 3.70 11.61 9.19
C MET A 1 2.33 11.89 9.81
N ALA A 2 2.05 13.08 10.36
CA ALA A 2 0.74 13.36 10.98
C ALA A 2 -0.47 13.19 10.04
N GLN A 3 -0.34 13.61 8.78
CA GLN A 3 -1.41 13.46 7.79
C GLN A 3 -1.67 11.99 7.41
N VAL A 4 -0.62 11.17 7.27
CA VAL A 4 -0.74 9.71 7.04
C VAL A 4 -1.50 9.05 8.17
N ARG A 5 -1.15 9.34 9.44
CA ARG A 5 -1.88 8.84 10.62
C ARG A 5 -3.35 9.26 10.62
N ARG A 6 -3.61 10.53 10.30
CA ARG A 6 -4.99 11.05 10.22
C ARG A 6 -5.79 10.31 9.16
N LEU A 7 -5.18 10.06 8.00
CA LEU A 7 -5.83 9.35 6.92
C LEU A 7 -6.08 7.88 7.28
N ALA A 8 -5.08 7.15 7.79
CA ALA A 8 -5.22 5.76 8.22
C ALA A 8 -6.40 5.61 9.19
N ARG A 9 -6.46 6.47 10.21
CA ARG A 9 -7.57 6.49 11.18
C ARG A 9 -8.91 6.82 10.55
N HIS A 10 -8.95 7.74 9.59
CA HIS A 10 -10.19 8.09 8.89
C HIS A 10 -10.72 6.93 8.05
N LEU A 11 -9.84 6.12 7.47
CA LEU A 11 -10.19 4.93 6.69
C LEU A 11 -10.42 3.68 7.56
N GLY A 12 -10.18 3.76 8.87
CA GLY A 12 -10.35 2.63 9.79
C GLY A 12 -9.18 1.65 9.83
N TYR A 13 -8.01 2.00 9.29
CA TYR A 13 -6.82 1.15 9.31
C TYR A 13 -6.02 1.30 10.61
N ALA A 14 -5.54 0.16 11.12
CA ALA A 14 -4.43 0.13 12.07
C ALA A 14 -3.11 0.38 11.32
N LEU A 15 -2.21 1.17 11.90
CA LEU A 15 -1.00 1.61 11.21
C LEU A 15 0.23 0.84 11.70
N VAL A 16 0.89 0.15 10.77
CA VAL A 16 2.20 -0.47 10.97
C VAL A 16 3.24 0.37 10.23
N TRP A 17 4.27 0.82 10.95
CA TRP A 17 5.38 1.54 10.33
C TRP A 17 6.45 0.56 9.88
N PRO A 18 6.91 0.62 8.63
CA PRO A 18 8.07 -0.15 8.21
C PRO A 18 9.33 0.34 8.94
N PRO A 19 10.36 -0.50 9.07
CA PRO A 19 11.65 -0.07 9.60
C PRO A 19 12.24 1.08 8.75
N GLU A 20 12.92 2.03 9.40
CA GLU A 20 13.44 3.25 8.76
C GLU A 20 14.38 2.99 7.58
N THR A 21 15.08 1.87 7.62
CA THR A 21 15.88 1.37 6.49
C THR A 21 15.55 -0.10 6.26
N SER A 22 15.23 -0.43 5.01
CA SER A 22 14.98 -1.79 4.58
C SER A 22 15.52 -1.99 3.18
N ARG A 23 16.19 -3.11 2.96
CA ARG A 23 16.61 -3.56 1.63
C ARG A 23 15.54 -4.40 0.94
N ILE A 24 14.43 -4.65 1.63
CA ILE A 24 13.32 -5.46 1.13
C ILE A 24 12.40 -4.56 0.28
N PRO A 25 11.99 -4.99 -0.93
CA PRO A 25 11.03 -4.24 -1.74
C PRO A 25 9.73 -3.93 -0.98
N LEU A 26 9.11 -2.78 -1.26
CA LEU A 26 7.91 -2.33 -0.54
C LEU A 26 6.74 -3.33 -0.63
N ALA A 27 6.55 -3.96 -1.80
CA ALA A 27 5.52 -4.99 -1.98
C ALA A 27 5.77 -6.22 -1.09
N ASP A 28 7.03 -6.61 -0.91
CA ASP A 28 7.39 -7.74 -0.04
C ASP A 28 7.21 -7.38 1.43
N GLN A 29 7.51 -6.13 1.82
CA GLN A 29 7.22 -5.63 3.17
C GLN A 29 5.70 -5.63 3.45
N ALA A 30 4.90 -5.13 2.51
CA ALA A 30 3.44 -5.12 2.63
C ALA A 30 2.88 -6.55 2.77
N ARG A 31 3.37 -7.48 1.94
CA ARG A 31 3.00 -8.90 2.02
C ARG A 31 3.40 -9.52 3.35
N ALA A 32 4.64 -9.31 3.80
CA ALA A 32 5.14 -9.87 5.06
C ALA A 32 4.38 -9.31 6.29
N ALA A 33 3.94 -8.05 6.22
CA ALA A 33 3.11 -7.44 7.25
C ALA A 33 1.64 -7.85 7.19
N GLY A 34 1.20 -8.53 6.12
CA GLY A 34 -0.22 -8.79 5.86
C GLY A 34 -1.03 -7.50 5.71
N ALA A 35 -0.42 -6.45 5.15
CA ALA A 35 -1.05 -5.14 5.06
C ALA A 35 -2.17 -5.13 4.02
N ASP A 36 -3.36 -4.67 4.41
CA ASP A 36 -4.48 -4.48 3.50
C ASP A 36 -4.25 -3.29 2.54
N ALA A 37 -3.55 -2.25 3.01
CA ALA A 37 -3.27 -1.05 2.24
C ALA A 37 -1.89 -0.45 2.59
N VAL A 38 -1.24 0.14 1.58
CA VAL A 38 -0.05 0.98 1.72
C VAL A 38 -0.45 2.43 1.60
N ILE A 39 -0.20 3.22 2.65
CA ILE A 39 -0.51 4.66 2.67
C ILE A 39 0.76 5.48 2.44
N THR A 40 0.79 6.27 1.37
CA THR A 40 1.92 7.13 0.97
C THR A 40 1.53 8.61 1.00
N PRO A 41 2.48 9.56 1.24
CA PRO A 41 2.15 10.99 1.20
C PRO A 41 1.62 11.47 -0.17
N SER A 42 2.21 11.02 -1.27
CA SER A 42 1.80 11.33 -2.65
C SER A 42 2.28 10.22 -3.59
N THR A 43 1.89 10.32 -4.87
CA THR A 43 2.41 9.45 -5.94
C THR A 43 3.91 9.64 -6.19
N ASP A 44 4.48 10.78 -5.84
CA ASP A 44 5.93 11.06 -6.05
C ASP A 44 6.82 10.17 -5.19
N HIS A 45 6.26 9.59 -4.13
CA HIS A 45 6.94 8.67 -3.22
C HIS A 45 6.84 7.20 -3.66
N ILE A 46 6.10 6.89 -4.72
CA ILE A 46 5.93 5.52 -5.23
C ILE A 46 6.05 5.50 -6.76
N GLY A 47 7.20 5.04 -7.26
CA GLY A 47 7.41 4.88 -8.69
C GLY A 47 6.43 3.87 -9.30
N ILE A 48 6.15 4.00 -10.61
CA ILE A 48 5.13 3.21 -11.33
C ILE A 48 5.30 1.69 -11.14
N LEU A 49 6.54 1.19 -11.25
CA LEU A 49 6.82 -0.24 -11.06
C LEU A 49 6.57 -0.70 -9.62
N THR A 50 6.91 0.15 -8.65
CA THR A 50 6.63 -0.12 -7.23
C THR A 50 5.12 -0.10 -6.96
N LEU A 51 4.40 0.86 -7.52
CA LEU A 51 2.94 0.95 -7.42
C LEU A 51 2.29 -0.32 -7.95
N HIS A 52 2.67 -0.73 -9.17
CA HIS A 52 2.19 -1.98 -9.77
C HIS A 52 2.47 -3.19 -8.87
N ALA A 53 3.70 -3.33 -8.36
CA ALA A 53 4.08 -4.45 -7.50
C ALA A 53 3.31 -4.46 -6.16
N VAL A 54 3.03 -3.30 -5.57
CA VAL A 54 2.21 -3.21 -4.34
C VAL A 54 0.76 -3.57 -4.65
N MET A 55 0.20 -3.11 -5.77
CA MET A 55 -1.16 -3.45 -6.18
C MET A 55 -1.34 -4.95 -6.44
N CYS A 56 -0.29 -5.73 -6.65
CA CYS A 56 -0.39 -7.19 -6.66
C CYS A 56 -0.73 -7.81 -5.29
N VAL A 57 -0.61 -7.07 -4.18
CA VAL A 57 -0.77 -7.61 -2.81
C VAL A 57 -1.66 -6.77 -1.89
N ALA A 58 -1.73 -5.45 -2.08
CA ALA A 58 -2.42 -4.52 -1.19
C ALA A 58 -2.94 -3.30 -1.98
N ASP A 59 -3.94 -2.61 -1.41
CA ASP A 59 -4.40 -1.33 -1.95
C ASP A 59 -3.33 -0.25 -1.75
N VAL A 60 -3.39 0.83 -2.52
CA VAL A 60 -2.52 2.00 -2.32
C VAL A 60 -3.35 3.26 -2.12
N GLU A 61 -3.02 4.00 -1.08
CA GLU A 61 -3.72 5.21 -0.68
C GLU A 61 -2.74 6.39 -0.62
N THR A 62 -3.04 7.49 -1.30
CA THR A 62 -2.22 8.71 -1.24
C THR A 62 -2.89 9.75 -0.35
N VAL A 63 -2.10 10.54 0.39
CA VAL A 63 -2.61 11.63 1.22
C VAL A 63 -2.98 12.85 0.36
N THR A 64 -2.05 13.32 -0.47
CA THR A 64 -2.22 14.52 -1.32
C THR A 64 -1.54 14.34 -2.69
N PRO A 65 -2.28 14.44 -3.82
CA PRO A 65 -3.75 14.44 -3.89
C PRO A 65 -4.32 13.15 -3.27
N ARG A 66 -5.59 13.16 -2.85
CA ARG A 66 -6.24 11.97 -2.29
C ARG A 66 -6.64 11.03 -3.42
N LEU A 67 -5.92 9.92 -3.56
CA LEU A 67 -6.18 8.88 -4.56
C LEU A 67 -6.20 7.51 -3.86
N SER A 68 -6.97 6.61 -4.43
CA SER A 68 -7.12 5.22 -3.98
C SER A 68 -6.94 4.31 -5.19
N PHE A 69 -5.99 3.39 -5.09
CA PHE A 69 -5.69 2.38 -6.10
C PHE A 69 -6.02 1.02 -5.51
N ALA A 70 -7.07 0.38 -6.02
CA ALA A 70 -7.44 -0.95 -5.58
C ALA A 70 -6.39 -1.98 -6.02
N ARG A 71 -6.08 -2.93 -5.16
CA ARG A 71 -5.26 -4.09 -5.50
C ARG A 71 -5.87 -4.81 -6.70
N TRP A 72 -5.00 -5.42 -7.51
CA TRP A 72 -5.45 -6.23 -8.61
C TRP A 72 -6.27 -7.41 -8.11
N PRO A 73 -7.34 -7.78 -8.82
CA PRO A 73 -8.05 -9.00 -8.50
C PRO A 73 -7.07 -10.16 -8.60
N ALA A 74 -7.07 -11.04 -7.60
CA ALA A 74 -6.40 -12.31 -7.75
C ALA A 74 -7.03 -13.01 -8.96
N GLU A 75 -6.22 -13.53 -9.88
CA GLU A 75 -6.73 -14.43 -10.91
C GLU A 75 -7.46 -15.57 -10.19
N SER A 76 -8.77 -15.56 -10.31
CA SER A 76 -9.58 -16.68 -9.85
C SER A 76 -9.29 -17.79 -10.82
N LYS A 77 -8.48 -18.76 -10.41
CA LYS A 77 -8.36 -20.01 -11.14
C LYS A 77 -9.75 -20.61 -11.16
N VAL A 78 -10.43 -20.53 -12.30
CA VAL A 78 -11.66 -21.29 -12.53
C VAL A 78 -11.18 -22.73 -12.58
N ASP A 79 -11.42 -23.48 -11.51
CA ASP A 79 -11.22 -24.92 -11.51
C ASP A 79 -12.23 -25.50 -12.52
N GLU A 80 -11.70 -26.08 -13.61
CA GLU A 80 -12.45 -26.90 -14.59
C GLU A 80 -12.47 -28.37 -14.14
#